data_AF-A0A523Q7T4-F1
#
_entry.id   AF-A0A523Q7T4-F1
#
_cell.length_a   1.000
_cell.length_b   1.000
_cell.length_c   1.000
_cell.angle_alpha   90.00
_cell.angle_beta   90.00
_cell.angle_gamma   90.00
#
_symmetry.space_group_name_H-M   'P 1'
#
loop_
_entity.id
_entity.type
_entity.pdbx_description
1 polymer ?
#
loop_
_entity_poly.entity_id
_entity_poly.type
_entity_poly.pdbx_seq_one_letter_code
_entity_poly.pdbx_strand_id
1 'polypeptide(L)'
;MAESAQAHHAKLASEPEVKGATAEQTDKQLPAERGHHATLKSLAAVAEMGSGQAEAGSQEAEPSEAQAIQGGEGSVPAWERPDLILAAPGGVASVTPAHHLISAGATSTWVAGQDLQHLAQGHHSSAAKDGIVLYTYGKATNTAKPNTETGMALHAASGSVQTQTQSGATHLAADANVSVTSTSAQISVGSPQKVLLAAGGAAITIQGGKISLTGPGSIELKAGMKNFTGPGSASASVSLSKPGELKGCAQALQQSAAQGGAV
;
A
#
# COMPACT_ATOMS: atom_id res chain seq x y z
N MET A 1 -9.64 -12.53 -25.60
CA MET A 1 -9.02 -13.66 -24.87
C MET A 1 -8.29 -13.07 -23.69
N ALA A 2 -8.89 -13.14 -22.50
CA ALA A 2 -8.36 -12.51 -21.30
C ALA A 2 -7.51 -13.54 -20.55
N GLU A 3 -6.19 -13.47 -20.75
CA GLU A 3 -5.25 -14.17 -19.89
C GLU A 3 -5.36 -13.57 -18.48
N SER A 4 -5.58 -14.44 -17.50
CA SER A 4 -5.74 -14.05 -16.09
C SER A 4 -4.42 -13.52 -15.53
N ALA A 5 -4.49 -12.80 -14.41
CA ALA A 5 -3.32 -12.24 -13.73
C ALA A 5 -2.24 -13.29 -13.36
N GLN A 6 -2.56 -14.59 -13.36
CA GLN A 6 -1.58 -15.68 -13.21
C GLN A 6 -0.58 -15.79 -14.36
N ALA A 7 -0.94 -15.35 -15.57
CA ALA A 7 -0.07 -15.42 -16.74
C ALA A 7 1.08 -14.40 -16.72
N HIS A 8 0.98 -13.34 -15.91
CA HIS A 8 1.94 -12.23 -15.93
C HIS A 8 3.10 -12.35 -14.93
N HIS A 9 3.28 -13.50 -14.26
CA HIS A 9 4.48 -13.91 -13.49
C HIS A 9 5.40 -12.77 -12.97
N ALA A 10 4.86 -11.79 -12.26
CA ALA A 10 5.66 -10.75 -11.61
C ALA A 10 6.33 -11.36 -10.38
N LYS A 11 7.43 -12.09 -10.58
CA LYS A 11 8.23 -12.67 -9.51
C LYS A 11 9.08 -11.60 -8.85
N LEU A 12 8.94 -11.41 -7.54
CA LEU A 12 9.89 -10.63 -6.77
C LEU A 12 11.21 -11.40 -6.64
N ALA A 13 12.35 -10.70 -6.67
CA ALA A 13 13.64 -11.34 -6.45
C ALA A 13 13.66 -11.93 -5.03
N SER A 14 13.82 -13.26 -4.92
CA SER A 14 13.71 -14.13 -3.73
C SER A 14 12.33 -14.73 -3.40
N GLU A 15 11.34 -14.61 -4.29
CA GLU A 15 10.10 -15.36 -4.15
C GLU A 15 10.33 -16.86 -4.49
N PRO A 16 9.96 -17.81 -3.63
CA PRO A 16 10.04 -19.23 -3.97
C PRO A 16 9.17 -19.48 -5.20
N GLU A 17 9.74 -20.14 -6.21
CA GLU A 17 9.02 -20.52 -7.41
C GLU A 17 7.85 -21.43 -7.04
N VAL A 18 6.64 -20.89 -6.90
CA VAL A 18 5.42 -21.72 -6.86
C VAL A 18 5.09 -22.10 -8.31
N LYS A 19 5.96 -22.91 -8.92
CA LYS A 19 5.53 -23.86 -9.94
C LYS A 19 4.76 -24.95 -9.21
N GLY A 20 3.44 -24.79 -9.05
CA GLY A 20 2.71 -25.82 -8.34
C GLY A 20 1.21 -25.73 -8.31
N ALA A 21 0.61 -26.06 -9.45
CA ALA A 21 -0.69 -26.72 -9.46
C ALA A 21 -0.70 -27.78 -10.57
N THR A 22 0.24 -28.72 -10.53
CA THR A 22 0.07 -30.02 -11.18
C THR A 22 -0.58 -30.98 -10.19
N ALA A 23 -1.30 -31.98 -10.70
CA ALA A 23 -2.09 -32.93 -9.93
C ALA A 23 -1.31 -33.72 -8.85
N GLU A 24 0.02 -33.57 -8.83
CA GLU A 24 0.97 -34.32 -8.01
C GLU A 24 1.42 -33.57 -6.74
N GLN A 25 1.03 -32.29 -6.52
CA GLN A 25 1.49 -31.48 -5.38
C GLN A 25 0.38 -31.18 -4.37
N THR A 26 -0.28 -32.24 -3.94
CA THR A 26 -1.47 -32.19 -3.10
C THR A 26 -1.21 -31.72 -1.66
N ASP A 27 0.00 -31.92 -1.14
CA ASP A 27 0.35 -31.69 0.28
C ASP A 27 0.57 -30.20 0.64
N LYS A 28 0.65 -29.32 -0.37
CA LYS A 28 0.85 -27.87 -0.19
C LYS A 28 -0.39 -27.04 -0.51
N GLN A 29 -1.47 -27.68 -0.96
CA GLN A 29 -2.72 -27.03 -1.33
C GLN A 29 -3.69 -27.05 -0.17
N LEU A 30 -4.42 -25.95 0.03
CA LEU A 30 -5.47 -25.93 1.04
C LEU A 30 -6.56 -26.96 0.65
N PRO A 31 -7.14 -27.71 1.60
CA PRO A 31 -8.21 -28.67 1.28
C PRO A 31 -9.37 -28.07 0.46
N ALA A 32 -9.69 -26.79 0.70
CA ALA A 32 -10.68 -26.04 -0.07
C ALA A 32 -10.28 -25.83 -1.55
N GLU A 33 -9.00 -25.64 -1.85
CA GLU A 33 -8.50 -25.50 -3.23
C GLU A 33 -8.61 -26.82 -3.99
N ARG A 34 -8.35 -27.94 -3.33
CA ARG A 34 -8.53 -29.29 -3.92
C ARG A 34 -9.99 -29.57 -4.26
N GLY A 35 -10.91 -29.25 -3.35
CA GLY A 35 -12.35 -29.35 -3.58
C GLY A 35 -12.82 -28.45 -4.72
N HIS A 36 -12.32 -27.21 -4.78
CA HIS A 36 -12.61 -26.28 -5.87
C HIS A 36 -12.12 -26.82 -7.23
N HIS A 37 -10.88 -27.32 -7.32
CA HIS A 37 -10.34 -27.92 -8.54
C HIS A 37 -11.13 -29.14 -9.01
N ALA A 38 -11.52 -30.04 -8.09
CA ALA A 38 -12.35 -31.19 -8.42
C ALA A 38 -13.71 -30.75 -8.99
N THR A 39 -14.31 -29.72 -8.39
CA THR A 39 -15.59 -29.16 -8.82
C THR A 39 -15.49 -28.53 -10.20
N LEU A 40 -14.47 -27.71 -10.46
CA LEU A 40 -14.21 -27.12 -11.78
C LEU A 40 -14.04 -28.19 -12.85
N LYS A 41 -13.33 -29.29 -12.54
CA LYS A 41 -13.15 -30.41 -13.46
C LYS A 41 -14.48 -31.12 -13.76
N SER A 42 -15.32 -31.35 -12.74
CA SER A 42 -16.66 -31.93 -12.94
C SER A 42 -17.58 -31.00 -13.74
N LEU A 43 -17.55 -29.69 -13.50
CA LEU A 43 -18.30 -28.69 -14.27
C LEU A 43 -17.85 -28.66 -15.74
N ALA A 44 -16.55 -28.71 -16.00
CA ALA A 44 -16.01 -28.78 -17.36
C ALA A 44 -16.47 -30.06 -18.08
N ALA A 45 -16.46 -31.20 -17.40
CA ALA A 45 -16.96 -32.46 -17.97
C ALA A 45 -18.47 -32.40 -18.30
N VAL A 46 -19.28 -31.74 -17.46
CA VAL A 46 -20.72 -31.52 -17.75
C VAL A 46 -20.92 -30.58 -18.94
N ALA A 47 -20.08 -29.54 -19.08
CA ALA A 47 -20.13 -28.64 -20.23
C ALA A 47 -19.74 -29.34 -21.54
N GLU A 48 -18.74 -30.24 -21.51
CA GLU A 48 -18.36 -31.07 -22.66
C GLU A 48 -19.46 -32.08 -23.02
N MET A 49 -20.12 -32.71 -22.04
CA MET A 49 -21.26 -33.59 -22.29
C MET A 49 -22.47 -32.86 -22.88
N GLY A 50 -22.67 -31.57 -22.58
CA GLY A 50 -23.69 -30.72 -23.20
C GLY A 50 -23.39 -30.26 -24.63
N SER A 51 -22.17 -30.52 -25.14
CA SER A 51 -21.74 -30.17 -26.51
C SER A 51 -21.82 -31.31 -27.51
N GLY A 52 -22.22 -32.52 -27.07
CA GLY A 52 -22.56 -33.62 -27.97
C GLY A 52 -23.85 -33.31 -28.73
N GLN A 53 -23.71 -33.03 -30.02
CA GLN A 53 -24.82 -32.81 -30.96
C GLN A 53 -25.95 -33.82 -30.76
N ALA A 54 -27.08 -33.36 -30.24
CA ALA A 54 -28.35 -34.00 -30.51
C ALA A 54 -28.70 -33.70 -31.97
N GLU A 55 -28.39 -34.63 -32.89
CA GLU A 55 -29.03 -34.62 -34.19
C GLU A 55 -30.54 -34.76 -33.98
N ALA A 56 -31.26 -33.68 -34.23
CA ALA A 56 -32.69 -33.60 -34.16
C ALA A 56 -33.31 -34.40 -35.32
N GLY A 57 -33.45 -35.71 -35.12
CA GLY A 57 -34.40 -36.53 -35.87
C GLY A 57 -35.82 -36.16 -35.43
N SER A 58 -36.58 -35.60 -36.35
CA SER A 58 -37.98 -35.24 -36.19
C SER A 58 -38.85 -36.43 -35.81
N GLN A 59 -39.43 -36.42 -34.61
CA GLN A 59 -40.62 -37.21 -34.29
C GLN A 59 -41.44 -36.48 -33.22
N GLU A 60 -42.66 -36.11 -33.61
CA GLU A 60 -43.71 -35.59 -32.73
C GLU A 60 -43.92 -36.58 -31.57
N ALA A 61 -43.84 -36.08 -30.34
CA ALA A 61 -44.12 -36.84 -29.13
C ALA A 61 -45.15 -36.10 -28.28
N GLU A 62 -46.31 -36.75 -28.15
CA GLU A 62 -47.34 -36.60 -27.13
C GLU A 62 -46.76 -36.44 -25.70
N PRO A 63 -47.52 -35.87 -24.73
CA PRO A 63 -47.00 -35.59 -23.39
C PRO A 63 -46.79 -36.90 -22.63
N SER A 64 -45.60 -37.49 -22.80
CA SER A 64 -45.17 -38.67 -22.06
C SER A 64 -44.98 -38.31 -20.61
N GLU A 65 -45.55 -39.14 -19.73
CA GLU A 65 -45.35 -39.18 -18.29
C GLU A 65 -43.92 -38.78 -17.92
N ALA A 66 -43.78 -37.96 -16.87
CA ALA A 66 -42.50 -37.56 -16.31
C ALA A 66 -41.58 -38.79 -16.21
N GLN A 67 -40.64 -38.90 -17.15
CA GLN A 67 -39.59 -39.91 -17.07
C GLN A 67 -38.89 -39.64 -15.75
N ALA A 68 -39.11 -40.53 -14.79
CA ALA A 68 -38.27 -40.57 -13.62
C ALA A 68 -36.85 -40.71 -14.14
N ILE A 69 -36.05 -39.66 -13.93
CA ILE A 69 -34.60 -39.77 -14.08
C ILE A 69 -34.19 -40.99 -13.26
N GLN A 70 -33.75 -42.05 -13.94
CA GLN A 70 -33.29 -43.28 -13.29
C GLN A 70 -32.07 -42.91 -12.44
N GLY A 71 -32.31 -42.50 -11.20
CA GLY A 71 -31.31 -41.98 -10.30
C GLY A 71 -30.13 -42.94 -10.18
N GLY A 72 -29.03 -42.59 -10.84
CA GLY A 72 -27.66 -42.98 -10.52
C GLY A 72 -27.39 -44.48 -10.31
N GLU A 73 -27.34 -45.27 -11.38
CA GLU A 73 -26.50 -46.49 -11.44
C GLU A 73 -25.00 -46.15 -11.63
N GLY A 74 -24.59 -44.93 -11.29
CA GLY A 74 -23.20 -44.49 -11.30
C GLY A 74 -22.66 -44.43 -9.87
N SER A 75 -21.52 -45.07 -9.63
CA SER A 75 -20.71 -44.77 -8.44
C SER A 75 -20.18 -43.35 -8.60
N VAL A 76 -20.77 -42.40 -7.87
CA VAL A 76 -20.20 -41.06 -7.75
C VAL A 76 -19.04 -41.17 -6.76
N PRO A 77 -17.83 -40.70 -7.10
CA PRO A 77 -16.74 -40.61 -6.13
C PRO A 77 -17.23 -39.79 -4.93
N ALA A 78 -17.50 -40.47 -3.82
CA ALA A 78 -17.89 -39.82 -2.58
C ALA A 78 -16.64 -39.26 -1.92
N TRP A 79 -16.72 -38.04 -1.40
CA TRP A 79 -15.63 -37.48 -0.61
C TRP A 79 -15.52 -38.27 0.70
N GLU A 80 -14.29 -38.58 1.11
CA GLU A 80 -14.00 -39.21 2.40
C GLU A 80 -14.31 -38.27 3.59
N ARG A 81 -14.55 -36.97 3.30
CA ARG A 81 -14.88 -35.93 4.27
C ARG A 81 -16.28 -35.36 4.00
N PRO A 82 -17.00 -34.92 5.04
CA PRO A 82 -18.32 -34.30 4.90
C PRO A 82 -18.19 -32.84 4.41
N ASP A 83 -17.71 -32.68 3.18
CA ASP A 83 -17.49 -31.36 2.57
C ASP A 83 -18.77 -30.86 1.86
N LEU A 84 -19.00 -29.55 1.93
CA LEU A 84 -20.07 -28.87 1.19
C LEU A 84 -19.47 -28.05 0.05
N ILE A 85 -19.94 -28.30 -1.18
CA ILE A 85 -19.57 -27.55 -2.36
C ILE A 85 -20.84 -26.97 -3.00
N LEU A 86 -20.84 -25.66 -3.24
CA LEU A 86 -21.91 -24.95 -3.94
C LEU A 86 -21.36 -24.42 -5.26
N ALA A 87 -21.92 -24.86 -6.38
CA ALA A 87 -21.54 -24.39 -7.71
C ALA A 87 -22.75 -24.32 -8.64
N ALA A 88 -22.84 -23.25 -9.42
CA ALA A 88 -23.86 -23.05 -10.43
C ALA A 88 -23.29 -22.21 -11.59
N PRO A 89 -23.28 -22.72 -12.84
CA PRO A 89 -22.77 -21.97 -14.00
C PRO A 89 -23.46 -20.61 -14.21
N GLY A 90 -24.75 -20.52 -13.87
CA GLY A 90 -25.54 -19.29 -13.94
C GLY A 90 -25.34 -18.32 -12.76
N GLY A 91 -24.60 -18.72 -11.72
CA GLY A 91 -24.34 -17.91 -10.52
C GLY A 91 -25.02 -18.42 -9.24
N VAL A 92 -24.56 -17.90 -8.10
CA VAL A 92 -25.05 -18.23 -6.75
C VAL A 92 -25.36 -16.93 -6.00
N ALA A 93 -26.52 -16.86 -5.34
CA ALA A 93 -26.90 -15.77 -4.45
C ALA A 93 -27.23 -16.31 -3.05
N SER A 94 -26.58 -15.77 -2.02
CA SER A 94 -26.90 -16.02 -0.60
C SER A 94 -27.46 -14.74 0.01
N VAL A 95 -28.74 -14.73 0.37
CA VAL A 95 -29.45 -13.53 0.86
C VAL A 95 -30.24 -13.83 2.12
N THR A 96 -30.31 -12.86 3.03
CA THR A 96 -31.04 -12.95 4.30
C THR A 96 -31.48 -11.55 4.74
N PRO A 97 -32.71 -11.39 5.27
CA PRO A 97 -33.20 -10.09 5.75
C PRO A 97 -32.57 -9.66 7.08
N ALA A 98 -31.94 -10.58 7.82
CA ALA A 98 -31.39 -10.30 9.15
C ALA A 98 -29.85 -10.25 9.12
N HIS A 99 -29.20 -11.41 9.26
CA HIS A 99 -27.74 -11.48 9.43
C HIS A 99 -27.15 -12.60 8.58
N HIS A 100 -26.01 -12.31 7.94
CA HIS A 100 -25.19 -13.28 7.23
C HIS A 100 -23.83 -13.38 7.94
N LEU A 101 -23.49 -14.57 8.44
CA LEU A 101 -22.24 -14.82 9.15
C LEU A 101 -21.44 -15.88 8.40
N ILE A 102 -20.18 -15.55 8.09
CA ILE A 102 -19.21 -16.47 7.50
C ILE A 102 -18.05 -16.56 8.47
N SER A 103 -17.75 -17.78 8.93
CA SER A 103 -16.67 -18.05 9.88
C SER A 103 -15.87 -19.25 9.42
N ALA A 104 -14.55 -19.13 9.45
CA ALA A 104 -13.63 -20.22 9.19
C ALA A 104 -12.63 -20.29 10.35
N GLY A 105 -12.41 -21.49 10.91
CA GLY A 105 -11.50 -21.67 12.04
C GLY A 105 -10.02 -21.49 11.70
N ALA A 106 -9.67 -21.60 10.41
CA ALA A 106 -8.31 -21.43 9.91
C ALA A 106 -8.22 -20.29 8.88
N THR A 107 -8.81 -20.49 7.70
CA THR A 107 -8.65 -19.56 6.56
C THR A 107 -9.97 -19.37 5.82
N SER A 108 -10.26 -18.13 5.44
CA SER A 108 -11.33 -17.77 4.52
C SER A 108 -10.72 -17.05 3.32
N THR A 109 -11.02 -17.52 2.10
CA THR A 109 -10.47 -16.98 0.85
C THR A 109 -11.61 -16.56 -0.07
N TRP A 110 -11.48 -15.36 -0.65
CA TRP A 110 -12.44 -14.79 -1.58
C TRP A 110 -11.72 -14.44 -2.88
N VAL A 111 -12.16 -15.01 -3.99
CA VAL A 111 -11.53 -14.83 -5.30
C VAL A 111 -12.61 -14.48 -6.30
N ALA A 112 -12.34 -13.47 -7.14
CA ALA A 112 -13.19 -13.10 -8.25
C ALA A 112 -12.34 -13.03 -9.53
N GLY A 113 -12.86 -13.57 -10.63
CA GLY A 113 -12.19 -13.48 -11.94
C GLY A 113 -12.28 -12.09 -12.57
N GLN A 114 -13.21 -11.25 -12.10
CA GLN A 114 -13.38 -9.88 -12.56
C GLN A 114 -13.22 -8.88 -11.42
N ASP A 115 -14.25 -8.71 -10.59
CA ASP A 115 -14.31 -7.67 -9.57
C ASP A 115 -14.88 -8.27 -8.26
N LEU A 116 -14.36 -7.83 -7.12
CA LEU A 116 -14.83 -8.19 -5.78
C LEU A 116 -15.33 -6.91 -5.11
N GLN A 117 -16.61 -6.89 -4.73
CA GLN A 117 -17.27 -5.70 -4.19
C GLN A 117 -17.80 -5.95 -2.77
N HIS A 118 -17.39 -5.11 -1.82
CA HIS A 118 -17.92 -5.06 -0.46
C HIS A 118 -18.68 -3.76 -0.28
N LEU A 119 -20.00 -3.84 -0.13
CA LEU A 119 -20.89 -2.69 -0.03
C LEU A 119 -21.60 -2.72 1.32
N ALA A 120 -21.57 -1.59 2.04
CA ALA A 120 -22.29 -1.42 3.29
C ALA A 120 -22.99 -0.05 3.30
N GLN A 121 -24.28 -0.03 3.65
CA GLN A 121 -25.02 1.23 3.82
C GLN A 121 -24.65 1.95 5.13
N GLY A 122 -24.33 1.17 6.17
CA GLY A 122 -23.85 1.68 7.45
C GLY A 122 -22.33 1.76 7.46
N HIS A 123 -21.70 0.90 8.26
CA HIS A 123 -20.25 0.88 8.43
C HIS A 123 -19.63 -0.36 7.80
N HIS A 124 -18.49 -0.16 7.12
CA HIS A 124 -17.58 -1.24 6.75
C HIS A 124 -16.40 -1.21 7.73
N SER A 125 -16.17 -2.30 8.46
CA SER A 125 -15.07 -2.42 9.41
C SER A 125 -14.25 -3.67 9.13
N SER A 126 -12.94 -3.55 9.27
CA SER A 126 -12.00 -4.65 9.10
C SER A 126 -10.97 -4.58 10.21
N ALA A 127 -10.82 -5.67 10.94
CA ALA A 127 -9.89 -5.77 12.06
C ALA A 127 -9.10 -7.08 11.91
N ALA A 128 -7.80 -6.99 12.13
CA ALA A 128 -6.90 -8.13 12.10
C ALA A 128 -5.95 -8.05 13.30
N LYS A 129 -5.60 -9.21 13.86
CA LYS A 129 -4.68 -9.29 14.98
C LYS A 129 -3.26 -8.90 14.59
N ASP A 130 -2.77 -9.48 13.48
CA ASP A 130 -1.35 -9.39 13.11
C ASP A 130 -1.10 -8.37 11.99
N GLY A 131 -2.08 -8.08 11.13
CA GLY A 131 -1.95 -7.02 10.13
C GLY A 131 -2.97 -7.08 8.99
N ILE A 132 -3.01 -6.02 8.19
CA ILE A 132 -3.79 -5.90 6.95
C ILE A 132 -2.83 -5.52 5.82
N VAL A 133 -2.87 -6.25 4.71
CA VAL A 133 -2.08 -5.97 3.50
C VAL A 133 -3.04 -5.71 2.35
N LEU A 134 -2.89 -4.55 1.70
CA LEU A 134 -3.64 -4.17 0.51
C LEU A 134 -2.67 -3.98 -0.64
N TYR A 135 -2.95 -4.65 -1.76
CA TYR A 135 -2.09 -4.63 -2.95
C TYR A 135 -2.93 -4.54 -4.21
N THR A 136 -2.39 -3.85 -5.21
CA THR A 136 -2.96 -3.70 -6.54
C THR A 136 -1.86 -3.88 -7.57
N TYR A 137 -2.15 -4.61 -8.64
CA TYR A 137 -1.22 -4.72 -9.78
C TYR A 137 -1.20 -3.44 -10.62
N GLY A 138 -2.25 -2.60 -10.54
CA GLY A 138 -2.27 -1.28 -11.16
C GLY A 138 -2.31 -1.26 -12.70
N LYS A 139 -2.72 -2.36 -13.36
CA LYS A 139 -2.91 -2.39 -14.82
C LYS A 139 -4.36 -2.76 -15.16
N ALA A 140 -5.09 -1.85 -15.79
CA ALA A 140 -6.37 -2.14 -16.44
C ALA A 140 -6.12 -2.28 -17.94
N THR A 141 -6.24 -3.50 -18.47
CA THR A 141 -6.12 -3.77 -19.91
C THR A 141 -7.47 -3.87 -20.61
N ASN A 142 -8.56 -3.92 -19.86
CA ASN A 142 -9.92 -4.06 -20.37
C ASN A 142 -10.74 -2.78 -20.12
N THR A 143 -10.98 -2.02 -21.18
CA THR A 143 -11.74 -0.75 -21.15
C THR A 143 -13.26 -0.94 -21.09
N ALA A 144 -13.76 -2.17 -21.23
CA ALA A 144 -15.19 -2.48 -21.16
C ALA A 144 -15.69 -2.76 -19.72
N LYS A 145 -14.86 -2.56 -18.71
CA LYS A 145 -15.21 -2.80 -17.30
C LYS A 145 -15.96 -1.61 -16.69
N PRO A 146 -16.87 -1.85 -15.73
CA PRO A 146 -17.59 -0.78 -15.03
C PRO A 146 -16.68 0.19 -14.26
N ASN A 147 -15.52 -0.28 -13.81
CA ASN A 147 -14.50 0.52 -13.16
C ASN A 147 -13.16 0.37 -13.90
N THR A 148 -12.61 1.48 -14.39
CA THR A 148 -11.33 1.55 -15.10
C THR A 148 -10.21 2.15 -14.25
N GLU A 149 -10.51 2.55 -13.01
CA GLU A 149 -9.52 3.07 -12.08
C GLU A 149 -8.42 2.03 -11.82
N THR A 150 -7.17 2.48 -11.84
CA THR A 150 -6.01 1.62 -11.58
C THR A 150 -5.26 2.14 -10.36
N GLY A 151 -4.76 1.21 -9.54
CA GLY A 151 -4.09 1.55 -8.29
C GLY A 151 -5.00 1.39 -7.08
N MET A 152 -4.82 2.27 -6.10
CA MET A 152 -5.62 2.33 -4.87
C MET A 152 -6.17 3.74 -4.68
N ALA A 153 -7.47 3.83 -4.39
CA ALA A 153 -8.17 5.07 -4.16
C ALA A 153 -8.90 5.01 -2.81
N LEU A 154 -8.66 6.00 -1.95
CA LEU A 154 -9.28 6.10 -0.62
C LEU A 154 -9.98 7.46 -0.52
N HIS A 155 -11.31 7.44 -0.59
CA HIS A 155 -12.13 8.64 -0.62
C HIS A 155 -13.15 8.64 0.51
N ALA A 156 -13.29 9.79 1.17
CA ALA A 156 -14.41 10.10 2.04
C ALA A 156 -15.14 11.31 1.44
N ALA A 157 -16.40 11.12 1.03
CA ALA A 157 -17.21 12.20 0.44
C ALA A 157 -17.54 13.29 1.49
N SER A 158 -17.67 12.88 2.75
CA SER A 158 -17.84 13.75 3.91
C SER A 158 -17.14 13.14 5.12
N GLY A 159 -16.92 13.94 6.16
CA GLY A 159 -16.19 13.50 7.36
C GLY A 159 -14.67 13.55 7.20
N SER A 160 -13.95 12.85 8.07
CA SER A 160 -12.49 12.88 8.14
C SER A 160 -11.88 11.54 7.73
N VAL A 161 -10.81 11.57 6.95
CA VAL A 161 -9.88 10.43 6.80
C VAL A 161 -8.81 10.55 7.87
N GLN A 162 -8.64 9.51 8.69
CA GLN A 162 -7.62 9.47 9.74
C GLN A 162 -6.77 8.20 9.59
N THR A 163 -5.46 8.39 9.51
CA THR A 163 -4.48 7.30 9.46
C THR A 163 -3.49 7.53 10.59
N GLN A 164 -3.32 6.52 11.46
CA GLN A 164 -2.46 6.63 12.64
C GLN A 164 -1.68 5.33 12.85
N THR A 165 -0.42 5.49 13.25
CA THR A 165 0.43 4.39 13.70
C THR A 165 0.84 4.71 15.14
N GLN A 166 0.37 3.91 16.10
CA GLN A 166 0.47 4.26 17.53
C GLN A 166 1.82 3.94 18.16
N SER A 167 2.51 2.91 17.68
CA SER A 167 3.81 2.46 18.23
C SER A 167 4.93 2.33 17.18
N GLY A 168 4.56 2.27 15.89
CA GLY A 168 5.49 2.08 14.78
C GLY A 168 5.71 3.33 13.92
N ALA A 169 6.52 3.15 12.87
CA ALA A 169 6.76 4.18 11.87
C ALA A 169 5.71 4.16 10.75
N THR A 170 5.42 5.33 10.20
CA THR A 170 4.65 5.47 8.95
C THR A 170 5.60 5.87 7.83
N HIS A 171 5.57 5.11 6.73
CA HIS A 171 6.31 5.42 5.51
C HIS A 171 5.33 5.72 4.38
N LEU A 172 5.55 6.85 3.70
CA LEU A 172 4.83 7.22 2.48
C LEU A 172 5.87 7.53 1.40
N ALA A 173 5.85 6.76 0.32
CA ALA A 173 6.80 6.86 -0.77
C ALA A 173 6.08 6.68 -2.11
N ALA A 174 6.56 7.39 -3.13
CA ALA A 174 6.13 7.25 -4.52
C ALA A 174 7.36 7.39 -5.43
N ASP A 175 7.37 6.69 -6.56
CA ASP A 175 8.40 6.82 -7.59
C ASP A 175 8.29 8.16 -8.35
N ALA A 176 7.05 8.61 -8.55
CA ALA A 176 6.74 9.89 -9.16
C ALA A 176 6.45 10.97 -8.10
N ASN A 177 5.37 11.72 -8.26
CA ASN A 177 5.04 12.84 -7.39
C ASN A 177 4.28 12.41 -6.12
N VAL A 178 4.60 13.06 -5.01
CA VAL A 178 3.76 13.10 -3.80
C VAL A 178 3.20 14.50 -3.68
N SER A 179 1.87 14.64 -3.64
CA SER A 179 1.19 15.92 -3.42
C SER A 179 0.39 15.89 -2.13
N VAL A 180 0.59 16.90 -1.28
CA VAL A 180 -0.21 17.13 -0.08
C VAL A 180 -0.83 18.51 -0.22
N THR A 181 -2.16 18.58 -0.25
CA THR A 181 -2.88 19.82 -0.55
C THR A 181 -4.09 19.98 0.38
N SER A 182 -4.20 21.18 0.98
CA SER A 182 -5.43 21.67 1.62
C SER A 182 -6.01 22.76 0.74
N THR A 183 -7.28 22.64 0.35
CA THR A 183 -7.93 23.57 -0.58
C THR A 183 -8.53 24.80 0.10
N SER A 184 -8.88 24.70 1.39
CA SER A 184 -9.63 25.74 2.10
C SER A 184 -9.01 26.20 3.42
N ALA A 185 -8.11 25.41 4.00
CA ALA A 185 -7.54 25.68 5.32
C ALA A 185 -6.00 25.55 5.30
N GLN A 186 -5.44 24.74 6.20
CA GLN A 186 -3.99 24.65 6.43
C GLN A 186 -3.47 23.21 6.34
N ILE A 187 -2.16 23.10 6.10
CA ILE A 187 -1.39 21.86 6.29
C ILE A 187 -0.53 22.05 7.54
N SER A 188 -0.62 21.12 8.48
CA SER A 188 0.15 21.15 9.72
C SER A 188 1.09 19.94 9.78
N VAL A 189 2.39 20.21 9.89
CA VAL A 189 3.43 19.19 10.05
C VAL A 189 4.21 19.53 11.31
N GLY A 190 4.27 18.59 12.25
CA GLY A 190 4.93 18.78 13.53
C GLY A 190 5.65 17.52 13.97
N SER A 191 6.73 17.70 14.71
CA SER A 191 7.48 16.62 15.35
C SER A 191 8.06 17.14 16.66
N PRO A 192 8.01 16.37 17.76
CA PRO A 192 8.65 16.77 19.02
C PRO A 192 10.18 16.81 18.92
N GLN A 193 10.77 16.11 17.95
CA GLN A 193 12.22 15.99 17.83
C GLN A 193 12.79 16.76 16.63
N LYS A 194 12.31 16.48 15.42
CA LYS A 194 12.91 17.00 14.18
C LYS A 194 11.92 16.95 13.01
N VAL A 195 11.90 18.03 12.22
CA VAL A 195 11.30 18.06 10.88
C VAL A 195 12.42 18.35 9.87
N LEU A 196 12.50 17.54 8.80
CA LEU A 196 13.49 17.68 7.73
C LEU A 196 12.76 17.69 6.38
N LEU A 197 12.99 18.74 5.60
CA LEU A 197 12.56 18.84 4.21
C LEU A 197 13.81 18.95 3.35
N ALA A 198 14.09 17.97 2.49
CA ALA A 198 15.32 17.92 1.71
C ALA A 198 15.05 17.65 0.23
N ALA A 199 15.79 18.31 -0.64
CA ALA A 199 15.72 18.14 -2.09
C ALA A 199 17.06 18.51 -2.75
N GLY A 200 17.60 17.64 -3.60
CA GLY A 200 18.80 17.96 -4.42
C GLY A 200 20.04 18.41 -3.62
N GLY A 201 20.20 17.94 -2.37
CA GLY A 201 21.29 18.35 -1.47
C GLY A 201 21.02 19.66 -0.69
N ALA A 202 19.91 20.35 -0.95
CA ALA A 202 19.42 21.42 -0.08
C ALA A 202 18.46 20.86 0.99
N ALA A 203 18.41 21.49 2.16
CA ALA A 203 17.56 21.07 3.26
C ALA A 203 17.07 22.24 4.13
N ILE A 204 15.85 22.10 4.64
CA ILE A 204 15.27 22.88 5.73
C ILE A 204 15.11 21.94 6.92
N THR A 205 15.76 22.25 8.03
CA THR A 205 15.69 21.46 9.26
C THR A 205 15.13 22.30 10.40
N ILE A 206 14.14 21.76 11.12
CA ILE A 206 13.61 22.35 12.36
C ILE A 206 13.93 21.37 13.49
N GLN A 207 14.78 21.80 14.44
CA GLN A 207 15.21 20.96 15.56
C GLN A 207 15.66 21.82 16.76
N GLY A 208 15.25 21.45 17.97
CA GLY A 208 15.74 22.09 19.20
C GLY A 208 15.53 23.61 19.25
N GLY A 209 14.40 24.10 18.73
CA GLY A 209 14.09 25.53 18.64
C GLY A 209 14.85 26.31 17.56
N LYS A 210 15.61 25.64 16.70
CA LYS A 210 16.39 26.25 15.61
C LYS A 210 15.82 25.85 14.25
N ILE A 211 15.90 26.78 13.30
CA ILE A 211 15.62 26.54 11.87
C ILE A 211 16.97 26.65 11.14
N SER A 212 17.36 25.61 10.42
CA SER A 212 18.59 25.56 9.63
C SER A 212 18.27 25.41 8.15
N LEU A 213 18.84 26.28 7.34
CA LEU A 213 18.80 26.23 5.88
C LEU A 213 20.19 25.83 5.40
N THR A 214 20.30 24.74 4.66
CA THR A 214 21.59 24.19 4.21
C THR A 214 21.50 23.84 2.74
N GLY A 215 22.56 24.09 1.98
CA GLY A 215 22.66 23.71 0.58
C GLY A 215 24.01 24.11 -0.01
N PRO A 216 24.46 23.47 -1.10
CA PRO A 216 25.75 23.78 -1.72
C PRO A 216 25.74 25.10 -2.50
N GLY A 217 24.56 25.59 -2.90
CA GLY A 217 24.38 26.83 -3.65
C GLY A 217 24.02 28.03 -2.77
N SER A 218 23.81 29.19 -3.41
CA SER A 218 23.32 30.40 -2.74
C SER A 218 21.87 30.24 -2.26
N ILE A 219 21.59 30.64 -1.02
CA ILE A 219 20.23 30.73 -0.48
C ILE A 219 19.65 32.11 -0.85
N GLU A 220 18.62 32.13 -1.69
CA GLU A 220 17.97 33.37 -2.12
C GLU A 220 16.72 33.67 -1.26
N LEU A 221 16.75 34.76 -0.49
CA LEU A 221 15.59 35.26 0.25
C LEU A 221 15.02 36.49 -0.46
N LYS A 222 13.80 36.40 -0.99
CA LYS A 222 13.09 37.51 -1.64
C LYS A 222 12.06 38.12 -0.68
N ALA A 223 12.33 39.32 -0.19
CA ALA A 223 11.44 40.05 0.73
C ALA A 223 11.59 41.56 0.54
N GLY A 224 10.50 42.33 0.77
CA GLY A 224 10.52 43.80 0.68
C GLY A 224 11.36 44.49 1.76
N MET A 225 11.56 43.84 2.91
CA MET A 225 12.50 44.25 3.96
C MET A 225 13.12 43.00 4.60
N LYS A 226 14.43 43.04 4.87
CA LYS A 226 15.17 41.98 5.56
C LYS A 226 15.73 42.54 6.86
N ASN A 227 14.98 42.40 7.96
CA ASN A 227 15.44 42.82 9.28
C ASN A 227 16.07 41.63 10.00
N PHE A 228 17.38 41.48 9.88
CA PHE A 228 18.16 40.59 10.73
C PHE A 228 18.50 41.36 12.00
N THR A 229 17.69 41.20 13.04
CA THR A 229 18.11 41.62 14.39
C THR A 229 19.33 40.76 14.71
N GLY A 230 20.51 41.39 14.81
CA GLY A 230 21.76 40.69 15.13
C GLY A 230 21.63 39.87 16.42
N PRO A 231 22.66 39.08 16.78
CA PRO A 231 22.66 38.42 18.09
C PRO A 231 22.33 39.46 19.15
N GLY A 232 21.43 39.14 20.09
CA GLY A 232 21.14 40.03 21.22
C GLY A 232 22.47 40.41 21.84
N SER A 233 22.90 41.66 21.65
CA SER A 233 24.20 42.11 22.09
C SER A 233 24.17 42.13 23.61
N ALA A 234 24.71 41.09 24.24
CA ALA A 234 25.37 41.29 25.51
C ALA A 234 26.57 42.17 25.18
N SER A 235 26.41 43.48 25.35
CA SER A 235 27.54 44.40 25.46
C SER A 235 28.33 43.98 26.69
N ALA A 236 29.19 42.98 26.55
CA ALA A 236 30.28 42.77 27.49
C ALA A 236 31.20 43.98 27.28
N SER A 237 30.94 45.03 28.05
CA SER A 237 31.94 46.05 28.31
C SER A 237 33.06 45.35 29.07
N VAL A 238 33.98 44.73 28.33
CA VAL A 238 35.28 44.37 28.88
C VAL A 238 35.99 45.69 29.11
N SER A 239 35.76 46.27 30.29
CA SER A 239 36.67 47.28 30.82
C SER A 239 37.97 46.56 31.12
N LEU A 240 38.91 46.63 30.18
CA LEU A 240 40.29 46.34 30.50
C LEU A 240 40.69 47.34 31.58
N SER A 241 41.01 46.85 32.78
CA SER A 241 41.62 47.68 33.80
C SER A 241 42.86 48.31 33.19
N LYS A 242 43.02 49.64 33.37
CA LYS A 242 44.19 50.38 32.88
C LYS A 242 45.46 49.59 33.19
N PRO A 243 46.40 49.43 32.25
CA PRO A 243 47.66 48.78 32.55
C PRO A 243 48.28 49.49 33.75
N GLY A 244 48.49 48.76 34.85
CA GLY A 244 49.33 49.26 35.94
C GLY A 244 50.69 49.62 35.37
N GLU A 245 51.25 50.75 35.81
CA GLU A 245 52.53 51.27 35.35
C GLU A 245 53.56 50.14 35.25
N LEU A 246 53.92 49.77 34.03
CA LEU A 246 55.04 48.89 33.76
C LEU A 246 56.30 49.65 34.17
N LYS A 247 56.85 49.35 35.36
CA LYS A 247 58.20 49.76 35.74
C LYS A 247 59.16 49.24 34.66
N GLY A 248 59.63 50.16 33.83
CA GLY A 248 60.50 49.87 32.69
C GLY A 248 61.75 49.12 33.12
N CYS A 249 61.95 47.94 32.53
CA CYS A 249 63.27 47.33 32.48
C CYS A 249 64.10 48.13 31.46
N ALA A 250 65.01 48.95 31.96
CA ALA A 250 65.86 49.86 31.17
C ALA A 250 66.90 49.17 30.27
N GLN A 251 66.77 47.87 29.96
CA GLN A 251 67.79 47.11 29.22
C GLN A 251 67.39 46.63 27.82
N ALA A 252 66.15 46.85 27.36
CA ALA A 252 65.74 46.41 26.01
C ALA A 252 65.66 47.54 24.96
N LEU A 253 65.71 48.82 25.36
CA LEU A 253 65.60 49.97 24.45
C LEU A 253 66.94 50.40 23.82
N GLN A 254 68.06 49.80 24.21
CA GLN A 254 69.40 50.19 23.73
C GLN A 254 69.92 49.32 22.57
N GLN A 255 69.20 48.25 22.18
CA GLN A 255 69.61 47.34 21.10
C GLN A 255 68.78 47.44 19.82
N SER A 256 67.67 48.19 19.80
CA SER A 256 66.78 48.27 18.61
C SER A 256 66.85 49.60 17.87
N ALA A 257 67.70 50.55 18.29
CA ALA A 257 67.98 51.80 17.57
C ALA A 257 69.01 51.64 16.44
N ALA A 258 69.49 50.42 16.18
CA ALA A 258 70.48 50.11 15.15
C ALA A 258 69.98 49.01 14.22
N GLN A 259 68.88 49.26 13.50
CA GLN A 259 68.65 48.78 12.14
C GLN A 259 67.30 49.34 11.64
N GLY A 260 67.38 50.49 10.99
CA GLY A 260 66.30 50.98 10.14
C GLY A 260 66.23 50.17 8.85
N GLY A 261 65.02 50.07 8.28
CA GLY A 261 64.81 49.49 6.96
C GLY A 261 63.33 49.44 6.60
N ALA A 262 62.86 50.46 5.90
CA ALA A 262 61.59 50.49 5.19
C ALA A 262 61.62 49.52 3.99
N VAL A 263 60.53 48.76 3.76
CA VAL A 263 59.58 48.86 2.64
C VAL A 263 58.27 48.19 3.08
#